data_AF-A0A969M310-F1
#
_entry.id   AF-A0A969M310-F1
#
_cell.length_a   1.000
_cell.length_b   1.000
_cell.length_c   1.000
_cell.angle_alpha   90.00
_cell.angle_beta   90.00
_cell.angle_gamma   90.00
#
_symmetry.space_group_name_H-M   'P 1'
#
loop_
_entity.id
_entity.type
_entity.pdbx_description
1 polymer ?
#
loop_
_entity_poly.entity_id
_entity_poly.type
_entity_poly.pdbx_seq_one_letter_code
_entity_poly.pdbx_strand_id
1 'polypeptide(L)'
;MKIEIRRRNFYLRGILPAKPGKDHPPKQQPLSTGIPANIGNLPAVEKKARQISVQVADESFCWDDHIRAKPQPSDLPPQTI
;
A
#
# COMPACT_ATOMS: atom_id res chain seq x y z
N MET A 1 -0.31 -9.36 6.50
CA MET A 1 -0.23 -7.89 6.40
C MET A 1 -1.41 -7.29 7.15
N LYS A 2 -1.31 -6.07 7.71
CA LYS A 2 -2.40 -5.38 8.42
C LYS A 2 -2.75 -4.05 7.74
N ILE A 3 -4.03 -3.74 7.59
CA ILE A 3 -4.49 -2.42 7.14
C ILE A 3 -4.58 -1.49 8.36
N GLU A 4 -4.00 -0.30 8.25
CA GLU A 4 -4.05 0.77 9.25
C GLU A 4 -4.60 2.04 8.59
N ILE A 5 -5.35 2.85 9.35
CA ILE A 5 -5.72 4.21 8.92
C ILE A 5 -4.71 5.16 9.56
N ARG A 6 -4.08 6.02 8.76
CA ARG A 6 -3.27 7.13 9.28
C ARG A 6 -3.67 8.42 8.60
N ARG A 7 -4.08 9.40 9.42
CA ARG A 7 -4.66 10.68 8.97
C ARG A 7 -5.89 10.43 8.09
N ARG A 8 -5.75 10.56 6.76
CA ARG A 8 -6.84 10.44 5.79
C ARG A 8 -6.63 9.33 4.77
N ASN A 9 -5.60 8.50 4.93
CA ASN A 9 -5.25 7.45 3.97
C ASN A 9 -5.13 6.09 4.66
N PHE A 10 -5.40 5.03 3.91
CA PHE A 10 -5.03 3.69 4.31
C PHE A 10 -3.52 3.47 4.17
N TYR A 11 -2.99 2.65 5.07
CA TYR A 11 -1.61 2.19 5.10
C TYR A 11 -1.62 0.68 5.28
N LEU A 12 -0.60 0.04 4.75
CA LEU A 12 -0.35 -1.38 4.98
C LEU A 12 0.85 -1.52 5.89
N ARG A 13 0.73 -2.35 6.92
CA ARG A 13 1.83 -2.70 7.81
C ARG A 13 2.16 -4.17 7.63
N GLY A 14 3.41 -4.44 7.27
CA GLY A 14 3.91 -5.80 7.02
C GLY A 14 5.41 -5.87 7.21
N ILE A 15 5.95 -7.09 7.24
CA ILE A 15 7.41 -7.28 7.09
C ILE A 15 7.72 -7.05 5.62
N LEU A 16 8.55 -6.04 5.35
CA LEU A 16 8.94 -5.64 3.99
C LEU A 16 10.47 -5.64 3.89
N PRO A 17 11.03 -5.87 2.69
CA PRO A 17 12.47 -5.72 2.46
C PRO A 17 12.92 -4.28 2.70
N ALA A 18 14.22 -4.08 2.89
CA ALA A 18 14.76 -2.74 3.08
C ALA A 18 14.39 -1.79 1.95
N LYS A 19 14.16 -0.53 2.30
CA LYS A 19 13.92 0.53 1.32
C LYS A 19 15.18 0.74 0.48
N PRO A 20 15.06 1.17 -0.78
CA PRO A 20 16.21 1.52 -1.61
C PRO A 20 17.15 2.49 -0.89
N GLY A 21 18.45 2.23 -0.95
CA GLY A 21 19.48 3.03 -0.27
C GLY A 21 19.59 2.80 1.24
N LYS A 22 18.90 1.79 1.80
CA LYS A 22 19.08 1.36 3.19
C LYS A 22 19.57 -0.08 3.24
N ASP A 23 20.47 -0.35 4.16
CA ASP A 23 20.98 -1.69 4.42
C ASP A 23 20.47 -2.16 5.79
N HIS A 24 19.39 -2.94 5.80
CA HIS A 24 18.87 -3.59 6.99
C HIS A 24 18.06 -4.85 6.61
N PRO A 25 17.96 -5.86 7.48
CA PRO A 25 17.12 -7.02 7.20
C PRO A 25 15.64 -6.63 7.06
N PRO A 26 14.80 -7.47 6.41
CA PRO A 26 13.36 -7.26 6.36
C PRO A 26 12.77 -7.06 7.75
N LYS A 27 11.92 -6.05 7.88
CA LYS A 27 11.31 -5.72 9.19
C LYS A 27 9.93 -5.16 9.02
N GLN A 28 9.20 -5.05 10.12
CA GLN A 28 7.87 -4.47 10.09
C GLN A 28 7.94 -2.99 9.69
N GLN A 29 7.30 -2.63 8.57
CA GLN A 29 7.30 -1.29 8.01
C GLN A 29 5.90 -0.88 7.51
N PRO A 30 5.54 0.41 7.60
CA PRO A 30 4.34 0.93 6.97
C PRO A 30 4.61 1.27 5.50
N LEU A 31 3.63 0.99 4.66
CA LEU A 31 3.56 1.35 3.26
C LEU A 31 2.28 2.15 3.01
N SER A 32 2.41 3.34 2.45
CA SER A 32 1.23 4.14 2.08
C SER A 32 0.57 3.53 0.85
N THR A 33 -0.75 3.40 0.86
CA THR A 33 -1.48 2.85 -0.30
C THR A 33 -1.80 3.91 -1.34
N GLY A 34 -1.77 5.20 -0.96
CA GLY A 34 -2.32 6.31 -1.74
C GLY A 34 -3.85 6.37 -1.76
N ILE A 35 -4.53 5.41 -1.11
CA ILE A 35 -5.99 5.27 -1.12
C ILE A 35 -6.58 6.03 0.08
N PRO A 36 -7.53 6.96 -0.13
CA PRO A 36 -8.22 7.64 0.95
C PRO A 36 -8.93 6.66 1.88
N ALA A 37 -8.85 6.91 3.19
CA ALA A 37 -9.48 6.14 4.24
C ALA A 37 -10.98 6.44 4.32
N ASN A 38 -11.74 5.85 3.39
CA ASN A 38 -13.20 5.84 3.42
C ASN A 38 -13.70 4.39 3.28
N ILE A 39 -14.93 4.11 3.73
CA ILE A 39 -15.50 2.76 3.72
C ILE A 39 -15.65 2.23 2.29
N GLY A 40 -16.03 3.08 1.33
CA GLY A 40 -16.17 2.70 -0.08
C GLY A 40 -14.88 2.20 -0.73
N ASN A 41 -13.72 2.61 -0.20
CA ASN A 41 -12.40 2.21 -0.68
C ASN A 41 -11.83 0.97 0.05
N LEU A 42 -12.55 0.43 1.04
CA LEU A 42 -12.09 -0.74 1.79
C LEU A 42 -11.79 -1.94 0.86
N PRO A 43 -12.64 -2.30 -0.12
CA PRO A 43 -12.35 -3.40 -1.05
C PRO A 43 -11.09 -3.14 -1.90
N ALA A 44 -10.86 -1.88 -2.30
CA ALA A 44 -9.69 -1.50 -3.10
C ALA A 44 -8.38 -1.65 -2.30
N VAL A 45 -8.37 -1.24 -1.02
CA VAL A 45 -7.20 -1.43 -0.16
C VAL A 45 -6.97 -2.90 0.19
N GLU A 46 -8.02 -3.69 0.40
CA GLU A 46 -7.88 -5.13 0.62
C GLU A 46 -7.27 -5.86 -0.58
N LYS A 47 -7.73 -5.52 -1.80
CA LYS A 47 -7.15 -6.03 -3.04
C LYS A 47 -5.66 -5.68 -3.13
N LYS A 48 -5.30 -4.42 -2.87
CA LYS A 48 -3.90 -3.96 -2.88
C LYS A 48 -3.06 -4.66 -1.82
N ALA A 49 -3.60 -4.85 -0.61
CA ALA A 49 -2.94 -5.59 0.47
C ALA A 49 -2.64 -7.03 0.07
N ARG A 50 -3.59 -7.71 -0.59
CA ARG A 50 -3.40 -9.07 -1.10
C ARG A 50 -2.33 -9.13 -2.17
N GLN A 51 -2.36 -8.23 -3.15
CA GLN A 51 -1.35 -8.17 -4.23
C GLN A 51 0.06 -7.99 -3.65
N ILE A 52 0.24 -7.06 -2.71
CA ILE A 52 1.54 -6.83 -2.08
C ILE A 52 1.96 -8.03 -1.23
N SER A 53 1.02 -8.67 -0.53
CA SER A 53 1.33 -9.85 0.27
C SER A 53 1.87 -11.00 -0.60
N VAL A 54 1.30 -11.18 -1.80
CA VAL A 54 1.81 -12.16 -2.78
C VAL A 54 3.20 -11.77 -3.26
N GLN A 55 3.42 -10.51 -3.66
CA GLN A 55 4.74 -10.04 -4.10
C GLN A 55 5.83 -10.22 -3.04
N VAL A 56 5.50 -9.98 -1.77
CA VAL A 56 6.43 -10.17 -0.65
C VAL A 56 6.73 -11.66 -0.42
N ALA A 57 5.72 -12.53 -0.54
CA ALA A 57 5.89 -13.97 -0.38
C ALA A 57 6.71 -14.59 -1.52
N ASP A 58 6.52 -14.11 -2.75
CA ASP A 58 7.21 -14.60 -3.95
C ASP A 58 8.54 -13.86 -4.21
N GLU A 59 9.05 -13.10 -3.24
CA GLU A 59 10.29 -12.31 -3.31
C GLU A 59 10.38 -11.34 -4.52
N SER A 60 9.23 -11.01 -5.11
CA SER A 60 9.12 -10.12 -6.29
C SER A 60 8.75 -8.67 -5.93
N PHE A 61 8.66 -8.36 -4.63
CA PHE A 61 8.30 -7.02 -4.16
C PHE A 61 9.37 -5.98 -4.53
N CYS A 62 8.97 -4.97 -5.31
CA CYS A 62 9.79 -3.81 -5.65
C CYS A 62 9.23 -2.53 -5.04
N TRP A 63 10.07 -1.74 -4.37
CA TRP A 63 9.63 -0.50 -3.73
C TRP A 63 9.20 0.60 -4.72
N ASP A 64 9.79 0.66 -5.91
CA ASP A 64 9.49 1.71 -6.90
C ASP A 64 8.02 1.68 -7.36
N ASP A 65 7.43 0.49 -7.44
CA ASP A 65 6.02 0.27 -7.80
C ASP A 65 5.06 0.90 -6.79
N HIS A 66 5.50 1.04 -5.53
CA HIS A 66 4.64 1.47 -4.42
C HIS A 66 5.00 2.85 -3.86
N ILE A 67 6.21 3.37 -4.13
CA ILE A 67 6.65 4.70 -3.70
C ILE A 67 6.14 5.80 -4.65
N ARG A 68 5.96 5.50 -5.95
CA ARG A 68 5.55 6.50 -6.96
C ARG A 68 4.04 6.75 -7.08
N ALA A 69 3.23 6.26 -6.16
CA ALA A 69 1.78 6.46 -6.20
C ALA A 69 1.39 7.90 -5.82
N LYS A 70 1.59 8.85 -6.74
CA LYS A 70 0.66 9.97 -6.87
C LYS A 70 -0.65 9.34 -7.34
N PRO A 71 -1.77 9.44 -6.62
CA PRO A 71 -3.02 8.84 -7.06
C PRO A 71 -3.35 9.39 -8.45
N GLN A 72 -3.47 8.52 -9.45
CA GLN A 72 -3.99 8.93 -10.74
C GLN A 72 -5.49 9.22 -10.56
N PRO A 73 -6.01 10.36 -11.06
CA PRO A 73 -7.42 10.73 -10.90
C PRO A 73 -8.41 9.68 -11.40
N SER A 74 -7.97 8.75 -12.26
CA SER A 74 -8.75 7.66 -12.83
C SER A 74 -9.09 6.52 -11.86
N ASP A 75 -8.42 6.42 -10.71
CA ASP A 75 -8.66 5.36 -9.70
C ASP A 75 -9.70 5.76 -8.63
N LEU A 76 -10.23 6.99 -8.68
CA LEU A 76 -11.31 7.42 -7.80
C LEU A 76 -12.66 7.06 -8.44
N PRO A 77 -13.57 6.36 -7.72
CA PRO A 77 -14.93 6.21 -8.20
C PRO A 77 -15.55 7.61 -8.38
N PRO A 78 -16.38 7.83 -9.42
CA PRO A 78 -17.01 9.12 -9.66
C PRO A 78 -17.75 9.54 -8.40
N GLN A 79 -17.41 10.73 -7.87
CA GLN A 79 -18.15 11.32 -6.77
C GLN A 79 -19.49 11.80 -7.33
N THR A 80 -20.55 11.05 -7.07
CA THR A 80 -21.92 11.51 -7.29
C THR A 80 -22.18 12.70 -6.36
N ILE A 81 -22.48 13.86 -6.95
CA ILE A 81 -23.01 15.06 -6.28
C ILE A 81 -24.52 14.87 -6.11
#